data_AF-A0A1Q7V4K3-F1
#
_entry.id   AF-A0A1Q7V4K3-F1
#
_cell.length_a   1.000
_cell.length_b   1.000
_cell.length_c   1.000
_cell.angle_alpha   90.00
_cell.angle_beta   90.00
_cell.angle_gamma   90.00
#
_symmetry.space_group_name_H-M   'P 1'
#
loop_
_entity.id
_entity.type
_entity.pdbx_description
1 polymer ?
#
loop_
_entity_poly.entity_id
_entity_poly.type
_entity_poly.pdbx_seq_one_letter_code
_entity_poly.pdbx_strand_id
1 'polypeptide(L)'
;MAEDPKWELAILSTVQGFYEKLLQETVGGEVPVPAGLEAVSLQDDRDASGTLAYMRRWLCLLDMATTPAMLRHAFTDETDPEIAEAMLRYFVRKDVHTEADRDKTDIIVTFLYRHPRVPGQWDQRGYGLDGSLPLSPFEIALIEILADSDQLPLPEEHVQVLRRFDSFEEQVLHFRDLNALLESGIIQTVRQIKQNMEDSFFNPGVLATIAPYNATFGAKFDELFREATQQIKTFAGDLEEKGGTILGSVDGVDVTVDHVKAMDEESLLKLDYGQALDKFRRVSKLKQTLEHAPLTKRGNQKTDPAARPKPVAKPASVPVAKPAFNLNTARKGVTAQQVASEETKLLKVEESVRIFVRVADPKFRQVVPMRFFNLTLTPAEADAYSAEYLEEKSLRAGVARVLLRLVAVTARIITEWEELKRAGNSPSIWKLHADSLATLLEIGSNAAENAERVSIMAAQRGHRQHVDEIQTSLKKLREYSRIAERSLTASAEPKGAAAGA
;
A
#
# COMPACT_ATOMS: atom_id res chain seq x y z
N MET A 1 -22.32 -0.18 6.95
CA MET A 1 -22.76 -1.50 7.49
C MET A 1 -21.91 -1.80 8.72
N ALA A 2 -22.43 -2.48 9.76
CA ALA A 2 -21.63 -2.76 10.96
C ALA A 2 -20.51 -3.76 10.61
N GLU A 3 -19.28 -3.25 10.48
CA GLU A 3 -18.05 -4.04 10.30
C GLU A 3 -17.90 -5.09 11.41
N ASP A 4 -17.28 -6.23 11.12
CA ASP A 4 -16.89 -7.19 12.16
C ASP A 4 -15.91 -6.49 13.12
N PRO A 5 -16.31 -6.18 14.37
CA PRO A 5 -15.47 -5.41 15.28
C PRO A 5 -14.14 -6.10 15.57
N LYS A 6 -14.07 -7.43 15.41
CA LYS A 6 -12.85 -8.21 15.60
C LYS A 6 -11.86 -8.00 14.47
N TRP A 7 -12.34 -7.95 13.23
CA TRP A 7 -11.50 -7.64 12.08
C TRP A 7 -10.94 -6.23 12.25
N GLU A 8 -11.80 -5.25 12.53
CA GLU A 8 -11.32 -3.88 12.72
C GLU A 8 -10.29 -3.78 13.85
N LEU A 9 -10.53 -4.43 15.00
CA LEU A 9 -9.56 -4.50 16.10
C LEU A 9 -8.21 -5.07 15.69
N ALA A 10 -8.18 -6.07 14.81
CA ALA A 10 -6.93 -6.68 14.36
C ALA A 10 -6.13 -5.75 13.42
N ILE A 11 -6.79 -4.98 12.53
CA ILE A 11 -6.12 -3.87 11.80
C ILE A 11 -5.53 -2.88 12.77
N LEU A 12 -6.35 -2.41 13.71
CA LEU A 12 -5.96 -1.33 14.62
C LEU A 12 -4.85 -1.77 15.59
N SER A 13 -4.78 -3.07 15.93
CA SER A 13 -3.68 -3.66 16.67
C SER A 13 -2.34 -3.57 15.92
N THR A 14 -2.33 -3.82 14.61
CA THR A 14 -1.13 -3.63 13.75
C THR A 14 -0.69 -2.17 13.73
N VAL A 15 -1.65 -1.24 13.60
CA VAL A 15 -1.39 0.21 13.63
C VAL A 15 -0.83 0.65 14.98
N GLN A 16 -1.41 0.14 16.08
CA GLN A 16 -0.93 0.43 17.44
C GLN A 16 0.52 -0.02 17.62
N GLY A 17 0.83 -1.29 17.28
CA GLY A 17 2.19 -1.82 17.43
C GLY A 17 3.22 -1.05 16.61
N PHE A 18 2.83 -0.56 15.44
CA PHE A 18 3.69 0.29 14.62
C PHE A 18 3.94 1.66 15.28
N TYR A 19 2.90 2.35 15.75
CA TYR A 19 3.07 3.63 16.45
C TYR A 19 3.85 3.52 17.75
N GLU A 20 3.62 2.48 18.55
CA GLU A 20 4.35 2.24 19.78
C GLU A 20 5.85 2.08 19.52
N LYS A 21 6.22 1.29 18.50
CA LYS A 21 7.63 1.13 18.08
C LYS A 21 8.23 2.46 17.65
N LEU A 22 7.50 3.24 16.84
CA LEU A 22 7.96 4.52 16.33
C LEU A 22 8.17 5.56 17.44
N LEU A 23 7.25 5.61 18.40
CA LEU A 23 7.32 6.52 19.53
C LEU A 23 8.35 6.08 20.57
N GLN A 24 8.58 4.78 20.75
CA GLN A 24 9.61 4.26 21.65
C GLN A 24 11.01 4.76 21.27
N GLU A 25 11.31 4.84 19.98
CA GLU A 25 12.57 5.40 19.48
C GLU A 25 12.72 6.89 19.80
N THR A 26 11.60 7.63 19.80
CA THR A 26 11.58 9.08 20.03
C THR A 26 11.60 9.43 21.53
N VAL A 27 10.87 8.67 22.34
CA VAL A 27 10.72 8.88 23.79
C VAL A 27 11.90 8.28 24.58
N GLY A 28 12.65 7.34 23.99
CA GLY A 28 13.78 6.67 24.64
C GLY A 28 13.36 5.65 25.71
N GLY A 29 12.14 5.12 25.62
CA GLY A 29 11.54 4.19 26.58
C GLY A 29 10.25 3.56 26.05
N GLU A 30 9.74 2.54 26.74
CA GLU A 30 8.48 1.89 26.36
C GLU A 30 7.29 2.86 26.43
N VAL A 31 6.41 2.78 25.42
CA VAL A 31 5.16 3.52 25.39
C VAL A 31 4.14 2.74 26.24
N PRO A 32 3.58 3.32 27.31
CA PRO A 32 2.65 2.61 28.18
C PRO A 32 1.36 2.32 27.43
N VAL A 33 1.03 1.04 27.28
CA VAL A 33 -0.23 0.58 26.67
C VAL A 33 -1.34 0.62 27.72
N PRO A 34 -2.49 1.25 27.43
CA PRO A 34 -3.60 1.26 28.37
C PRO A 34 -4.15 -0.15 28.64
N ALA A 35 -4.55 -0.40 29.90
CA ALA A 35 -5.12 -1.67 30.31
C ALA A 35 -6.31 -2.08 29.42
N GLY A 36 -6.28 -3.30 28.89
CA GLY A 36 -7.29 -3.83 27.96
C GLY A 36 -6.93 -3.72 26.49
N LEU A 37 -5.85 -3.01 26.12
CA LEU A 37 -5.33 -2.91 24.75
C LEU A 37 -4.01 -3.67 24.56
N GLU A 38 -3.58 -4.45 25.56
CA GLU A 38 -2.45 -5.34 25.39
C GLU A 38 -2.78 -6.49 24.43
N ALA A 39 -1.78 -7.01 23.72
CA ALA A 39 -1.96 -8.10 22.76
C ALA A 39 -2.69 -9.33 23.34
N VAL A 40 -2.55 -9.57 24.65
CA VAL A 40 -3.23 -10.66 25.38
C VAL A 40 -4.71 -10.34 25.63
N SER A 41 -5.02 -9.07 25.92
CA SER A 41 -6.38 -8.59 26.22
C SER A 41 -7.25 -8.50 24.96
N LEU A 42 -6.65 -8.20 23.80
CA LEU A 42 -7.32 -8.15 22.50
C LEU A 42 -7.85 -9.52 22.01
N GLN A 43 -7.54 -10.61 22.72
CA GLN A 43 -8.05 -11.95 22.43
C GLN A 43 -9.34 -12.30 23.20
N ASP A 44 -9.78 -11.50 24.17
CA ASP A 44 -11.01 -11.76 24.92
C ASP A 44 -12.26 -11.35 24.12
N ASP A 45 -13.18 -12.30 23.93
CA ASP A 45 -14.35 -12.20 23.03
C ASP A 45 -15.54 -11.43 23.62
N ARG A 46 -15.45 -10.99 24.88
CA ARG A 46 -16.63 -10.55 25.66
C ARG A 46 -17.15 -9.14 25.35
N ASP A 47 -16.33 -8.23 24.84
CA ASP A 47 -16.77 -6.86 24.46
C ASP A 47 -15.90 -6.24 23.33
N ALA A 48 -15.93 -6.85 22.13
CA ALA A 48 -15.15 -6.34 20.99
C ALA A 48 -15.53 -4.91 20.58
N SER A 49 -16.79 -4.50 20.75
CA SER A 49 -17.23 -3.14 20.36
C SER A 49 -16.75 -2.07 21.34
N GLY A 50 -16.80 -2.33 22.65
CA GLY A 50 -16.25 -1.42 23.66
C GLY A 50 -14.73 -1.28 23.53
N THR A 51 -14.03 -2.40 23.33
CA THR A 51 -12.57 -2.42 23.08
C THR A 51 -12.22 -1.66 21.80
N LEU A 52 -13.00 -1.80 20.74
CA LEU A 52 -12.78 -1.07 19.48
C LEU A 52 -12.89 0.45 19.66
N ALA A 53 -13.93 0.92 20.36
CA ALA A 53 -14.08 2.34 20.65
C ALA A 53 -12.93 2.88 21.52
N TYR A 54 -12.40 2.06 22.43
CA TYR A 54 -11.25 2.41 23.25
C TYR A 54 -9.95 2.46 22.44
N MET A 55 -9.72 1.46 21.59
CA MET A 55 -8.61 1.37 20.64
C MET A 55 -8.57 2.61 19.72
N ARG A 56 -9.70 2.99 19.12
CA ARG A 56 -9.77 4.19 18.25
C ARG A 56 -9.35 5.48 18.98
N ARG A 57 -9.75 5.64 20.25
CA ARG A 57 -9.33 6.80 21.07
C ARG A 57 -7.83 6.77 21.38
N TRP A 58 -7.30 5.60 21.71
CA TRP A 58 -5.87 5.43 21.96
C TRP A 58 -5.04 5.72 20.71
N LEU A 59 -5.44 5.17 19.56
CA LEU A 59 -4.79 5.44 18.28
C LEU A 59 -4.85 6.91 17.88
N CYS A 60 -5.95 7.62 18.18
CA CYS A 60 -6.03 9.05 17.96
C CYS A 60 -4.93 9.81 18.72
N LEU A 61 -4.65 9.43 19.98
CA LEU A 61 -3.56 10.02 20.76
C LEU A 61 -2.17 9.69 20.19
N LEU A 62 -1.92 8.43 19.81
CA LEU A 62 -0.66 8.02 19.20
C LEU A 62 -0.42 8.70 17.85
N ASP A 63 -1.48 8.85 17.06
CA ASP A 63 -1.48 9.54 15.79
C ASP A 63 -1.17 11.03 15.94
N MET A 64 -1.75 11.70 16.94
CA MET A 64 -1.39 13.09 17.29
C MET A 64 0.07 13.24 17.72
N ALA A 65 0.63 12.24 18.38
CA ALA A 65 2.04 12.23 18.80
C ALA A 65 3.01 11.91 17.63
N THR A 66 2.49 11.38 16.52
CA THR A 66 3.30 10.96 15.37
C THR A 66 3.25 12.02 14.28
N THR A 67 4.41 12.50 13.82
CA THR A 67 4.48 13.47 12.72
C THR A 67 4.62 12.77 11.35
N PRO A 68 4.25 13.42 10.23
CA PRO A 68 4.53 12.88 8.89
C PRO A 68 6.02 12.57 8.66
N ALA A 69 6.93 13.39 9.20
CA ALA A 69 8.37 13.17 9.12
C ALA A 69 8.80 11.87 9.80
N MET A 70 8.21 11.54 10.95
CA MET A 70 8.48 10.27 11.65
C MET A 70 8.03 9.08 10.81
N LEU A 71 6.85 9.14 10.19
CA LEU A 71 6.40 8.07 9.26
C LEU A 71 7.34 7.91 8.07
N ARG A 72 7.81 9.00 7.47
CA ARG A 72 8.75 8.96 6.34
C ARG A 72 10.05 8.23 6.70
N HIS A 73 10.52 8.36 7.94
CA HIS A 73 11.70 7.63 8.41
C HIS A 73 11.41 6.17 8.75
N ALA A 74 10.22 5.91 9.28
CA ALA A 74 9.81 4.58 9.73
C ALA A 74 9.54 3.63 8.56
N PHE A 75 9.00 4.14 7.45
CA PHE A 75 8.74 3.36 6.24
C PHE A 75 10.02 3.19 5.41
N THR A 76 10.71 2.08 5.66
CA THR A 76 11.91 1.65 4.94
C THR A 76 11.63 0.44 4.05
N ASP A 77 12.57 0.07 3.18
CA ASP A 77 12.48 -1.12 2.32
C ASP A 77 12.29 -2.44 3.09
N GLU A 78 12.62 -2.45 4.39
CA GLU A 78 12.42 -3.61 5.29
C GLU A 78 11.01 -3.64 5.91
N THR A 79 10.23 -2.57 5.76
CA THR A 79 8.90 -2.47 6.34
C THR A 79 7.94 -3.37 5.57
N ASP A 80 7.24 -4.26 6.28
CA ASP A 80 6.21 -5.09 5.64
C ASP A 80 5.09 -4.19 5.08
N PRO A 81 4.77 -4.28 3.78
CA PRO A 81 3.67 -3.51 3.23
C PRO A 81 2.30 -3.80 3.88
N GLU A 82 2.14 -4.87 4.68
CA GLU A 82 0.90 -5.12 5.45
C GLU A 82 0.66 -4.02 6.48
N ILE A 83 1.73 -3.51 7.08
CA ILE A 83 1.68 -2.41 8.04
C ILE A 83 1.21 -1.14 7.32
N ALA A 84 1.76 -0.86 6.13
CA ALA A 84 1.33 0.27 5.31
C ALA A 84 -0.13 0.17 4.88
N GLU A 85 -0.60 -1.02 4.51
CA GLU A 85 -2.01 -1.27 4.16
C GLU A 85 -2.96 -1.09 5.37
N ALA A 86 -2.57 -1.57 6.56
CA ALA A 86 -3.32 -1.36 7.80
C ALA A 86 -3.39 0.13 8.17
N MET A 87 -2.28 0.85 8.03
CA MET A 87 -2.21 2.30 8.23
C MET A 87 -3.09 3.05 7.22
N LEU A 88 -3.05 2.66 5.95
CA LEU A 88 -3.91 3.26 4.92
C LEU A 88 -5.39 3.08 5.26
N ARG A 89 -5.81 1.86 5.65
CA ARG A 89 -7.19 1.59 6.10
C ARG A 89 -7.57 2.47 7.28
N TYR A 90 -6.69 2.61 8.27
CA TYR A 90 -6.91 3.47 9.42
C TYR A 90 -7.18 4.92 9.03
N PHE A 91 -6.33 5.52 8.18
CA PHE A 91 -6.52 6.92 7.76
C PHE A 91 -7.76 7.13 6.89
N VAL A 92 -8.01 6.24 5.93
CA VAL A 92 -9.18 6.36 5.03
C VAL A 92 -10.49 6.25 5.82
N ARG A 93 -10.53 5.48 6.91
CA ARG A 93 -11.74 5.28 7.74
C ARG A 93 -11.91 6.27 8.89
N LYS A 94 -11.06 7.29 9.02
CA LYS A 94 -11.28 8.33 10.03
C LYS A 94 -12.56 9.10 9.71
N ASP A 95 -13.35 9.40 10.74
CA ASP A 95 -14.57 10.22 10.59
C ASP A 95 -14.25 11.67 10.19
N VAL A 96 -13.08 12.16 10.62
CA VAL A 96 -12.60 13.51 10.34
C VAL A 96 -11.14 13.43 9.93
N HIS A 97 -10.84 13.95 8.74
CA HIS A 97 -9.49 14.03 8.21
C HIS A 97 -8.87 15.41 8.46
N THR A 98 -7.61 15.41 8.85
CA THR A 98 -6.78 16.60 9.05
C THR A 98 -5.76 16.74 7.91
N GLU A 99 -5.11 17.91 7.79
CA GLU A 99 -3.99 18.07 6.84
C GLU A 99 -2.85 17.08 7.14
N ALA A 100 -2.59 16.79 8.42
CA ALA A 100 -1.60 15.79 8.80
C ALA A 100 -1.99 14.38 8.34
N ASP A 101 -3.28 14.01 8.37
CA ASP A 101 -3.75 12.71 7.87
C ASP A 101 -3.50 12.57 6.36
N ARG A 102 -3.70 13.67 5.62
CA ARG A 102 -3.40 13.73 4.19
C ARG A 102 -1.92 13.50 3.93
N ASP A 103 -1.03 14.22 4.61
CA ASP A 103 0.42 14.07 4.46
C ASP A 103 0.90 12.66 4.82
N LYS A 104 0.36 12.08 5.89
CA LYS A 104 0.67 10.69 6.30
C LYS A 104 0.19 9.68 5.26
N THR A 105 -1.03 9.86 4.74
CA THR A 105 -1.60 9.02 3.69
C THR A 105 -0.80 9.11 2.40
N ASP A 106 -0.36 10.31 2.03
CA ASP A 106 0.51 10.57 0.87
C ASP A 106 1.83 9.77 0.96
N ILE A 107 2.43 9.72 2.15
CA ILE A 107 3.64 8.92 2.43
C ILE A 107 3.34 7.43 2.32
N ILE A 108 2.26 6.96 2.95
CA ILE A 108 1.88 5.54 2.97
C ILE A 108 1.57 5.02 1.56
N VAL A 109 0.77 5.75 0.78
CA VAL A 109 0.41 5.33 -0.58
C VAL A 109 1.64 5.34 -1.50
N THR A 110 2.52 6.33 -1.36
CA THR A 110 3.77 6.40 -2.13
C THR A 110 4.69 5.23 -1.77
N PHE A 111 4.74 4.85 -0.49
CA PHE A 111 5.48 3.67 -0.03
C PHE A 111 4.93 2.38 -0.68
N LEU A 112 3.61 2.19 -0.66
CA LEU A 112 2.96 1.02 -1.29
C LEU A 112 3.22 0.96 -2.80
N TYR A 113 3.21 2.10 -3.49
CA TYR A 113 3.55 2.15 -4.91
C TYR A 113 5.01 1.77 -5.18
N ARG A 114 5.96 2.21 -4.35
CA ARG A 114 7.38 1.86 -4.51
C ARG A 114 7.68 0.39 -4.19
N HIS A 115 6.84 -0.26 -3.39
CA HIS A 115 7.05 -1.63 -2.91
C HIS A 115 5.90 -2.54 -3.35
N PRO A 116 5.77 -2.81 -4.67
CA PRO A 116 4.77 -3.77 -5.15
C PRO A 116 5.01 -5.13 -4.52
N ARG A 117 3.91 -5.82 -4.18
CA ARG A 117 3.96 -7.19 -3.64
C ARG A 117 4.52 -8.17 -4.65
N VAL A 118 4.32 -7.89 -5.94
CA VAL A 118 4.81 -8.67 -7.07
C VAL A 118 5.75 -7.78 -7.89
N PRO A 119 7.02 -8.15 -8.11
CA PRO A 119 7.91 -7.37 -8.96
C PRO A 119 7.28 -7.13 -10.35
N GLY A 120 7.28 -5.87 -10.82
CA GLY A 120 6.69 -5.48 -12.10
C GLY A 120 5.14 -5.43 -12.13
N GLN A 121 4.48 -5.48 -10.97
CA GLN A 121 3.01 -5.45 -10.87
C GLN A 121 2.38 -4.22 -11.55
N TRP A 122 3.07 -3.07 -11.51
CA TRP A 122 2.56 -1.82 -12.07
C TRP A 122 2.83 -1.65 -13.57
N ASP A 123 3.76 -2.44 -14.14
CA ASP A 123 4.17 -2.33 -15.54
C ASP A 123 3.13 -2.96 -16.50
N GLN A 124 2.17 -3.72 -15.96
CA GLN A 124 1.09 -4.35 -16.71
C GLN A 124 -0.02 -3.34 -17.04
N ARG A 125 0.28 -2.37 -17.90
CA ARG A 125 -0.71 -1.41 -18.39
C ARG A 125 -1.59 -2.06 -19.46
N GLY A 126 -2.90 -2.16 -19.20
CA GLY A 126 -3.88 -2.22 -20.28
C GLY A 126 -3.95 -0.86 -20.97
N TYR A 127 -4.24 -0.80 -22.26
CA TYR A 127 -4.66 0.43 -22.92
C TYR A 127 -6.09 0.24 -23.42
N GLY A 128 -6.98 1.18 -23.06
CA GLY A 128 -8.37 1.20 -23.53
C GLY A 128 -8.45 1.40 -25.04
N LEU A 129 -9.31 0.62 -25.70
CA LEU A 129 -9.59 0.75 -27.14
C LEU A 129 -10.33 2.05 -27.50
N ASP A 130 -10.91 2.75 -26.52
CA ASP A 130 -11.70 3.98 -26.65
C ASP A 130 -10.94 5.26 -26.25
N GLY A 131 -9.67 5.14 -25.85
CA GLY A 131 -8.88 6.26 -25.32
C GLY A 131 -9.23 6.64 -23.87
N SER A 132 -10.09 5.88 -23.19
CA SER A 132 -10.21 5.94 -21.72
C SER A 132 -9.03 5.20 -21.09
N LEU A 133 -8.40 5.80 -20.08
CA LEU A 133 -7.36 5.11 -19.32
C LEU A 133 -8.03 4.01 -18.47
N PRO A 134 -7.60 2.73 -18.57
CA PRO A 134 -8.00 1.71 -17.61
C PRO A 134 -7.61 2.14 -16.20
N LEU A 135 -8.36 1.67 -15.20
CA LEU A 135 -7.91 1.72 -13.80
C LEU A 135 -6.50 1.14 -13.76
N SER A 136 -5.57 1.90 -13.19
CA SER A 136 -4.19 1.44 -13.11
C SER A 136 -4.10 0.16 -12.25
N PRO A 137 -3.15 -0.76 -12.49
CA PRO A 137 -2.94 -1.93 -11.63
C PRO A 137 -2.82 -1.57 -10.14
N PHE A 138 -2.24 -0.40 -9.85
CA PHE A 138 -2.11 0.11 -8.50
C PHE A 138 -3.46 0.57 -7.92
N GLU A 139 -4.32 1.20 -8.71
CA GLU A 139 -5.70 1.54 -8.32
C GLU A 139 -6.52 0.31 -7.94
N ILE A 140 -6.39 -0.77 -8.72
CA ILE A 140 -7.05 -2.06 -8.41
C ILE A 140 -6.57 -2.60 -7.07
N ALA A 141 -5.26 -2.59 -6.83
CA ALA A 141 -4.70 -3.00 -5.54
C ALA A 141 -5.22 -2.12 -4.39
N LEU A 142 -5.34 -0.80 -4.57
CA LEU A 142 -5.90 0.11 -3.56
C LEU A 142 -7.40 -0.15 -3.31
N ILE A 143 -8.19 -0.44 -4.35
CA ILE A 143 -9.59 -0.83 -4.20
C ILE A 143 -9.70 -2.13 -3.39
N GLU A 144 -8.81 -3.10 -3.62
CA GLU A 144 -8.76 -4.33 -2.82
C GLU A 144 -8.35 -4.08 -1.37
N ILE A 145 -7.34 -3.23 -1.14
CA ILE A 145 -6.91 -2.85 0.21
C ILE A 145 -8.06 -2.16 0.95
N LEU A 146 -8.78 -1.29 0.26
CA LEU A 146 -9.88 -0.48 0.79
C LEU A 146 -11.26 -1.09 0.50
N ALA A 147 -11.33 -2.39 0.24
CA ALA A 147 -12.57 -3.07 -0.15
C ALA A 147 -13.65 -3.01 0.93
N ASP A 148 -13.29 -2.74 2.17
CA ASP A 148 -14.21 -2.64 3.30
C ASP A 148 -14.68 -1.19 3.57
N SER A 149 -14.08 -0.18 2.92
CA SER A 149 -14.45 1.22 3.13
C SER A 149 -15.63 1.65 2.22
N ASP A 150 -16.49 2.53 2.74
CA ASP A 150 -17.55 3.19 1.95
C ASP A 150 -16.91 4.24 1.05
N GLN A 151 -16.90 3.99 -0.27
CA GLN A 151 -16.27 4.87 -1.25
C GLN A 151 -17.30 5.83 -1.82
N LEU A 152 -17.04 7.13 -1.68
CA LEU A 152 -17.80 8.14 -2.39
C LEU A 152 -17.36 8.22 -3.86
N PRO A 153 -18.29 8.36 -4.80
CA PRO A 153 -17.95 8.57 -6.20
C PRO A 153 -17.15 9.87 -6.35
N LEU A 154 -16.10 9.82 -7.17
CA LEU A 154 -15.24 10.98 -7.37
C LEU A 154 -15.98 12.06 -8.17
N PRO A 155 -16.03 13.33 -7.72
CA PRO A 155 -16.62 14.41 -8.49
C PRO A 155 -15.90 14.60 -9.83
N GLU A 156 -16.65 14.92 -10.90
CA GLU A 156 -16.09 15.12 -12.24
C GLU A 156 -15.01 16.22 -12.25
N GLU A 157 -15.18 17.27 -11.44
CA GLU A 157 -14.18 18.34 -11.29
C GLU A 157 -12.82 17.79 -10.81
N HIS A 158 -12.84 16.85 -9.86
CA HIS A 158 -11.63 16.21 -9.35
C HIS A 158 -11.01 15.28 -10.40
N VAL A 159 -11.84 14.56 -11.18
CA VAL A 159 -11.37 13.74 -12.31
C VAL A 159 -10.60 14.59 -13.33
N GLN A 160 -11.13 15.77 -13.69
CA GLN A 160 -10.44 16.66 -14.64
C GLN A 160 -9.10 17.19 -14.10
N VAL A 161 -9.01 17.43 -12.79
CA VAL A 161 -7.76 17.82 -12.14
C VAL A 161 -6.73 16.68 -12.17
N LEU A 162 -7.15 15.44 -11.92
CA LEU A 162 -6.26 14.27 -11.94
C LEU A 162 -5.60 14.06 -13.31
N ARG A 163 -6.31 14.31 -14.43
CA ARG A 163 -5.76 14.22 -15.78
C ARG A 163 -4.56 15.14 -16.04
N ARG A 164 -4.35 16.16 -15.21
CA ARG A 164 -3.21 17.07 -15.34
C ARG A 164 -1.91 16.49 -14.77
N PHE A 165 -1.98 15.41 -13.97
CA PHE A 165 -0.81 14.82 -13.33
C PHE A 165 0.20 14.26 -14.35
N ASP A 166 -0.26 13.72 -15.49
CA ASP A 166 0.64 13.28 -16.56
C ASP A 166 1.55 14.43 -17.04
N SER A 167 0.97 15.62 -17.23
CA SER A 167 1.74 16.81 -17.62
C SER A 167 2.70 17.30 -16.54
N PHE A 168 2.36 17.10 -15.26
CA PHE A 168 3.25 17.44 -14.15
C PHE A 168 4.39 16.45 -14.05
N GLU A 169 4.13 15.16 -14.21
CA GLU A 169 5.14 14.12 -14.22
C GLU A 169 6.15 14.34 -15.37
N GLU A 170 5.66 14.65 -16.57
CA GLU A 170 6.53 15.03 -17.69
C GLU A 170 7.39 16.25 -17.33
N GLN A 171 6.80 17.32 -16.78
CA GLN A 171 7.54 18.52 -16.37
C GLN A 171 8.64 18.20 -15.35
N VAL A 172 8.36 17.35 -14.36
CA VAL A 172 9.34 16.90 -13.36
C VAL A 172 10.56 16.30 -14.04
N LEU A 173 10.36 15.39 -15.00
CA LEU A 173 11.44 14.70 -15.69
C LEU A 173 12.31 15.65 -16.55
N HIS A 174 11.77 16.80 -16.96
CA HIS A 174 12.49 17.78 -17.79
C HIS A 174 13.39 18.74 -16.99
N PHE A 175 13.26 18.81 -15.66
CA PHE A 175 14.16 19.65 -14.86
C PHE A 175 15.60 19.13 -14.90
N ARG A 176 16.52 20.02 -15.24
CA ARG A 176 17.95 19.72 -15.38
C ARG A 176 18.78 20.03 -14.15
N ASP A 177 18.28 20.92 -13.30
CA ASP A 177 18.95 21.33 -12.07
C ASP A 177 17.92 21.60 -10.98
N LEU A 178 18.39 21.52 -9.73
CA LEU A 178 17.52 21.68 -8.57
C LEU A 178 16.93 23.09 -8.48
N ASN A 179 17.62 24.15 -8.91
CA ASN A 179 17.07 25.51 -8.83
C ASN A 179 15.88 25.70 -9.78
N ALA A 180 15.99 25.21 -11.01
CA ALA A 180 14.90 25.22 -11.98
C ALA A 180 13.66 24.49 -11.43
N LEU A 181 13.86 23.34 -10.77
CA LEU A 181 12.78 22.62 -10.09
C LEU A 181 12.17 23.45 -8.96
N LEU A 182 13.00 24.06 -8.10
CA LEU A 182 12.54 24.84 -6.94
C LEU A 182 11.83 26.14 -7.30
N GLU A 183 12.21 26.78 -8.41
CA GLU A 183 11.65 28.04 -8.90
C GLU A 183 10.40 27.83 -9.77
N SER A 184 10.19 26.62 -10.29
CA SER A 184 9.05 26.30 -11.17
C SER A 184 7.66 26.48 -10.53
N GLY A 185 7.58 26.48 -9.19
CA GLY A 185 6.32 26.50 -8.47
C GLY A 185 5.55 25.17 -8.49
N ILE A 186 6.12 24.10 -9.06
CA ILE A 186 5.42 22.81 -9.21
C ILE A 186 5.05 22.19 -7.86
N ILE A 187 5.92 22.35 -6.85
CA ILE A 187 5.70 21.83 -5.49
C ILE A 187 4.47 22.48 -4.87
N GLN A 188 4.38 23.82 -4.94
CA GLN A 188 3.25 24.58 -4.39
C GLN A 188 1.96 24.26 -5.15
N THR A 189 2.04 24.15 -6.47
CA THR A 189 0.89 23.83 -7.33
C THR A 189 0.31 22.47 -6.97
N VAL A 190 1.14 21.43 -6.88
CA VAL A 190 0.69 20.07 -6.54
C VAL A 190 0.17 20.01 -5.11
N ARG A 191 0.83 20.70 -4.15
CA ARG A 191 0.33 20.78 -2.77
C ARG A 191 -1.06 21.42 -2.71
N GLN A 192 -1.28 22.50 -3.45
CA GLN A 192 -2.58 23.16 -3.50
C GLN A 192 -3.65 22.28 -4.15
N ILE A 193 -3.31 21.54 -5.21
CA ILE A 193 -4.21 20.55 -5.82
C ILE A 193 -4.61 19.48 -4.80
N LYS A 194 -3.66 18.90 -4.07
CA LYS A 194 -3.93 17.90 -3.03
C LYS A 194 -4.82 18.47 -1.92
N GLN A 195 -4.61 19.73 -1.53
CA GLN A 195 -5.43 20.40 -0.51
C GLN A 195 -6.86 20.62 -0.98
N ASN A 196 -7.06 21.03 -2.24
CA ASN A 196 -8.37 21.30 -2.82
C ASN A 196 -9.23 20.04 -3.03
N MET A 197 -8.64 18.84 -3.01
CA MET A 197 -9.39 17.59 -3.14
C MET A 197 -10.15 17.20 -1.86
N GLU A 198 -9.89 17.86 -0.73
CA GLU A 198 -10.58 17.61 0.55
C GLU A 198 -10.64 16.10 0.86
N ASP A 199 -11.84 15.56 1.12
CA ASP A 199 -12.07 14.14 1.41
C ASP A 199 -11.91 13.23 0.20
N SER A 200 -12.04 13.77 -1.02
CA SER A 200 -11.78 13.00 -2.24
C SER A 200 -10.33 12.55 -2.35
N PHE A 201 -9.41 13.18 -1.61
CA PHE A 201 -8.01 12.76 -1.54
C PHE A 201 -7.85 11.27 -1.19
N PHE A 202 -8.73 10.76 -0.32
CA PHE A 202 -8.67 9.37 0.17
C PHE A 202 -9.30 8.35 -0.79
N ASN A 203 -9.80 8.80 -1.94
CA ASN A 203 -10.34 7.93 -2.97
C ASN A 203 -9.21 7.13 -3.65
N PRO A 204 -9.38 5.81 -3.88
CA PRO A 204 -8.37 4.97 -4.53
C PRO A 204 -7.84 5.53 -5.85
N GLY A 205 -8.67 6.13 -6.70
CA GLY A 205 -8.25 6.68 -7.98
C GLY A 205 -7.39 7.94 -7.85
N VAL A 206 -7.68 8.79 -6.85
CA VAL A 206 -6.85 9.95 -6.52
C VAL A 206 -5.49 9.49 -5.99
N LEU A 207 -5.51 8.56 -5.02
CA LEU A 207 -4.32 7.96 -4.44
C LEU A 207 -3.44 7.26 -5.51
N ALA A 208 -4.07 6.55 -6.45
CA ALA A 208 -3.40 5.86 -7.54
C ALA A 208 -2.76 6.80 -8.57
N THR A 209 -3.27 8.03 -8.70
CA THR A 209 -2.70 9.06 -9.57
C THR A 209 -1.55 9.80 -8.88
N ILE A 210 -1.70 10.08 -7.58
CA ILE A 210 -0.73 10.86 -6.81
C ILE A 210 0.52 10.05 -6.45
N ALA A 211 0.38 8.77 -6.11
CA ALA A 211 1.51 7.96 -5.65
C ALA A 211 2.61 7.78 -6.72
N PRO A 212 2.30 7.47 -8.00
CA PRO A 212 3.30 7.45 -9.07
C PRO A 212 4.00 8.79 -9.24
N TYR A 213 3.24 9.88 -9.29
CA TYR A 213 3.80 11.23 -9.39
C TYR A 213 4.78 11.52 -8.24
N ASN A 214 4.40 11.22 -7.00
CA ASN A 214 5.29 11.41 -5.84
C ASN A 214 6.54 10.53 -5.91
N ALA A 215 6.41 9.30 -6.42
CA ALA A 215 7.54 8.41 -6.60
C ALA A 215 8.53 9.00 -7.62
N THR A 216 8.04 9.43 -8.79
CA THR A 216 8.82 10.08 -9.84
C THR A 216 9.44 11.39 -9.37
N PHE A 217 8.64 12.26 -8.74
CA PHE A 217 9.11 13.52 -8.15
C PHE A 217 10.21 13.30 -7.11
N GLY A 218 9.99 12.37 -6.17
CA GLY A 218 10.98 12.05 -5.14
C GLY A 218 12.29 11.55 -5.74
N ALA A 219 12.24 10.63 -6.71
CA ALA A 219 13.43 10.11 -7.38
C ALA A 219 14.20 11.22 -8.11
N LYS A 220 13.49 12.08 -8.85
CA LYS A 220 14.11 13.20 -9.57
C LYS A 220 14.66 14.27 -8.63
N PHE A 221 13.95 14.56 -7.55
CA PHE A 221 14.43 15.47 -6.51
C PHE A 221 15.72 14.94 -5.88
N ASP A 222 15.75 13.66 -5.50
CA ASP A 222 16.93 13.03 -4.89
C ASP A 222 18.13 13.05 -5.86
N GLU A 223 17.91 12.79 -7.15
CA GLU A 223 18.92 12.91 -8.21
C GLU A 223 19.52 14.33 -8.26
N LEU A 224 18.67 15.34 -8.49
CA LEU A 224 19.10 16.73 -8.62
C LEU A 224 19.72 17.27 -7.32
N PHE A 225 19.24 16.81 -6.17
CA PHE A 225 19.77 17.18 -4.86
C PHE A 225 21.17 16.61 -4.63
N ARG A 226 21.42 15.34 -4.98
CA ARG A 226 22.76 14.74 -4.89
C ARG A 226 23.73 15.43 -5.84
N GLU A 227 23.33 15.67 -7.09
CA GLU A 227 24.16 16.39 -8.06
C GLU A 227 24.54 17.79 -7.55
N ALA A 228 23.57 18.54 -7.03
CA ALA A 228 23.85 19.88 -6.56
C ALA A 228 24.69 19.89 -5.26
N THR A 229 24.46 18.93 -4.35
CA THR A 229 25.30 18.77 -3.15
C THR A 229 26.74 18.40 -3.51
N GLN A 230 26.93 17.55 -4.52
CA GLN A 230 28.26 17.21 -5.03
C GLN A 230 28.96 18.44 -5.61
N GLN A 231 28.26 19.25 -6.42
CA GLN A 231 28.83 20.50 -6.95
C GLN A 231 29.26 21.47 -5.85
N ILE A 232 28.44 21.61 -4.79
CA ILE A 232 28.76 22.44 -3.63
C ILE A 232 30.00 21.90 -2.90
N LYS A 233 30.09 20.58 -2.70
CA LYS A 233 31.26 19.95 -2.06
C LYS A 233 32.54 20.13 -2.89
N THR A 234 32.47 19.96 -4.21
CA THR A 234 33.60 20.22 -5.12
C THR A 234 34.04 21.69 -5.04
N PHE A 235 33.09 22.62 -5.09
CA PHE A 235 33.40 24.05 -4.97
C PHE A 235 34.04 24.41 -3.62
N ALA A 236 33.56 23.82 -2.53
CA ALA A 236 34.14 24.01 -1.20
C ALA A 236 35.58 23.45 -1.13
N GLY A 237 35.85 22.31 -1.77
CA GLY A 237 37.20 21.75 -1.92
C GLY A 237 38.13 22.68 -2.71
N ASP A 238 37.69 23.17 -3.87
CA ASP A 238 38.47 24.10 -4.69
C ASP A 238 38.78 25.41 -3.95
N LEU A 239 37.85 25.88 -3.11
CA LEU A 239 38.04 27.08 -2.29
C LEU A 239 39.08 26.86 -1.20
N GLU A 240 39.06 25.69 -0.56
CA GLU A 240 40.04 25.29 0.46
C GLU A 240 41.44 25.14 -0.14
N GLU A 241 41.57 24.53 -1.33
CA GLU A 241 42.85 24.45 -2.07
C GLU A 241 43.42 25.83 -2.39
N LYS A 242 42.55 26.81 -2.67
CA LYS A 242 42.92 28.21 -2.91
C LYS A 242 43.14 29.02 -1.61
N GLY A 243 43.02 28.38 -0.44
CA GLY A 243 43.24 28.97 0.88
C GLY A 243 42.08 29.82 1.42
N GLY A 244 40.87 29.63 0.88
CA GLY A 244 39.64 30.25 1.37
C GLY A 244 38.94 29.37 2.40
N THR A 245 38.43 29.97 3.48
CA THR A 245 37.80 29.24 4.60
C THR A 245 36.30 29.55 4.75
N ILE A 246 35.85 30.66 4.16
CA ILE A 246 34.49 31.18 4.26
C ILE A 246 33.89 31.16 2.85
N LEU A 247 32.78 30.46 2.67
CA LEU A 247 32.01 30.50 1.44
C LEU A 247 31.23 31.82 1.38
N GLY A 248 30.59 32.25 2.46
CA GLY A 248 30.03 33.61 2.58
C GLY A 248 28.91 33.68 3.62
N SER A 249 28.16 34.78 3.66
CA SER A 249 27.11 35.01 4.66
C SER A 249 25.71 34.99 4.02
N VAL A 250 24.81 34.14 4.52
CA VAL A 250 23.40 34.09 4.08
C VAL A 250 22.51 34.19 5.31
N ASP A 251 21.51 35.08 5.26
CA ASP A 251 20.59 35.38 6.38
C ASP A 251 21.32 35.74 7.70
N GLY A 252 22.54 36.30 7.63
CA GLY A 252 23.36 36.66 8.79
C GLY A 252 24.16 35.51 9.40
N VAL A 253 24.21 34.34 8.75
CA VAL A 253 25.01 33.18 9.18
C VAL A 253 26.14 32.93 8.18
N ASP A 254 27.37 32.88 8.69
CA ASP A 254 28.56 32.57 7.88
C ASP A 254 28.64 31.06 7.59
N VAL A 255 28.49 30.71 6.32
CA VAL A 255 28.65 29.33 5.83
C VAL A 255 30.15 29.12 5.53
N THR A 256 30.73 28.14 6.20
CA THR A 256 32.15 27.79 6.09
C THR A 256 32.28 26.48 5.31
N VAL A 257 33.50 26.19 4.84
CA VAL A 257 33.82 24.90 4.21
C VAL A 257 33.49 23.73 5.14
N ASP A 258 33.71 23.90 6.45
CA ASP A 258 33.40 22.87 7.46
C ASP A 258 31.90 22.60 7.58
N HIS A 259 31.06 23.63 7.47
CA HIS A 259 29.60 23.46 7.44
C HIS A 259 29.15 22.62 6.24
N VAL A 260 29.77 22.79 5.08
CA VAL A 260 29.48 22.00 3.87
C VAL A 260 30.01 20.57 3.99
N LYS A 261 31.19 20.37 4.56
CA LYS A 261 31.73 19.02 4.82
C LYS A 261 30.88 18.25 5.82
N ALA A 262 30.28 18.94 6.80
CA ALA A 262 29.36 18.37 7.77
C ALA A 262 27.96 18.06 7.21
N MET A 263 27.64 18.46 5.96
CA MET A 263 26.40 18.09 5.30
C MET A 263 26.44 16.61 4.90
N ASP A 264 25.82 15.78 5.73
CA ASP A 264 25.53 14.40 5.39
C ASP A 264 24.29 14.34 4.49
N GLU A 265 24.50 13.93 3.23
CA GLU A 265 23.48 13.83 2.19
C GLU A 265 22.34 12.90 2.60
N GLU A 266 22.67 11.76 3.23
CA GLU A 266 21.66 10.83 3.69
C GLU A 266 20.83 11.40 4.83
N SER A 267 21.44 12.09 5.80
CA SER A 267 20.69 12.75 6.88
C SER A 267 19.78 13.88 6.37
N LEU A 268 20.21 14.62 5.34
CA LEU A 268 19.45 15.74 4.79
C LEU A 268 18.27 15.28 3.93
N LEU A 269 18.42 14.18 3.19
CA LEU A 269 17.33 13.55 2.45
C LEU A 269 16.34 12.84 3.39
N LYS A 270 16.79 12.42 4.58
CA LYS A 270 15.92 11.85 5.62
C LYS A 270 15.11 12.94 6.32
N LEU A 271 15.67 14.13 6.57
CA LEU A 271 14.95 15.27 7.17
C LEU A 271 13.71 15.70 6.36
N ASP A 272 12.80 16.42 7.03
CA ASP A 272 11.61 16.95 6.36
C ASP A 272 12.01 17.80 5.15
N TYR A 273 11.47 17.47 3.97
CA TYR A 273 11.88 18.09 2.70
C TYR A 273 11.90 19.62 2.79
N GLY A 274 10.95 20.25 3.51
CA GLY A 274 10.95 21.69 3.75
C GLY A 274 12.18 22.23 4.48
N GLN A 275 12.65 21.55 5.54
CA GLN A 275 13.84 21.96 6.29
C GLN A 275 15.13 21.69 5.51
N ALA A 276 15.18 20.60 4.75
CA ALA A 276 16.28 20.30 3.85
C ALA A 276 16.36 21.32 2.70
N LEU A 277 15.21 21.72 2.14
CA LEU A 277 15.07 22.74 1.11
C LEU A 277 15.56 24.11 1.59
N ASP A 278 15.22 24.54 2.81
CA ASP A 278 15.63 25.86 3.30
C ASP A 278 17.15 25.95 3.50
N LYS A 279 17.75 24.87 4.04
CA LYS A 279 19.22 24.75 4.12
C LYS A 279 19.84 24.75 2.74
N PHE A 280 19.27 24.01 1.78
CA PHE A 280 19.78 23.94 0.42
C PHE A 280 19.63 25.26 -0.34
N ARG A 281 18.49 25.95 -0.23
CA ARG A 281 18.26 27.28 -0.83
C ARG A 281 19.27 28.30 -0.36
N ARG A 282 19.64 28.27 0.92
CA ARG A 282 20.70 29.14 1.46
C ARG A 282 22.05 28.86 0.80
N VAL A 283 22.42 27.59 0.66
CA VAL A 283 23.70 27.19 0.06
C VAL A 283 23.73 27.42 -1.46
N SER A 284 22.61 27.23 -2.16
CA SER A 284 22.49 27.47 -3.61
C SER A 284 22.54 28.97 -3.95
N LYS A 285 21.83 29.82 -3.20
CA LYS A 285 21.96 31.28 -3.32
C LYS A 285 23.39 31.75 -3.06
N LEU A 286 24.07 31.12 -2.11
CA LEU A 286 25.46 31.42 -1.80
C LEU A 286 26.40 31.12 -2.99
N LYS A 287 26.25 29.95 -3.61
CA LYS A 287 26.98 29.59 -4.84
C LYS A 287 26.79 30.63 -5.94
N GLN A 288 25.53 31.02 -6.22
CA GLN A 288 25.21 32.04 -7.23
C GLN A 288 25.84 33.40 -6.91
N THR A 289 25.83 33.82 -5.64
CA THR A 289 26.46 35.10 -5.24
C THR A 289 27.99 35.10 -5.33
N LEU A 290 28.63 33.93 -5.17
CA LEU A 290 30.09 33.79 -5.25
C LEU A 290 30.61 33.64 -6.68
N GLU A 291 29.84 33.01 -7.56
CA GLU A 291 30.15 32.95 -8.99
C GLU A 291 30.17 34.36 -9.64
N HIS A 292 29.52 35.35 -9.00
CA HIS A 292 29.40 36.73 -9.50
C HIS A 292 30.26 37.78 -8.77
N ALA A 293 31.08 37.42 -7.76
CA ALA A 293 31.87 38.37 -6.99
C ALA A 293 33.37 38.02 -6.92
N PRO A 294 34.32 38.98 -7.08
CA PRO A 294 35.73 38.71 -6.88
C PRO A 294 36.08 38.59 -5.39
N LEU A 295 36.81 37.51 -5.08
CA LEU A 295 37.16 37.03 -3.74
C LEU A 295 38.02 38.03 -2.93
N THR A 296 37.61 38.32 -1.70
CA THR A 296 38.40 39.10 -0.72
C THR A 296 38.76 38.22 0.50
N LYS A 297 40.02 38.29 0.94
CA LYS A 297 40.68 37.42 1.95
C LYS A 297 40.50 37.86 3.41
N ARG A 298 40.44 36.87 4.33
CA ARG A 298 41.02 36.76 5.72
C ARG A 298 40.17 35.76 6.53
N GLY A 299 40.64 34.87 7.41
CA GLY A 299 41.94 34.49 7.97
C GLY A 299 41.72 33.31 8.96
N ASN A 300 42.78 32.55 9.24
CA ASN A 300 42.87 31.25 9.95
C ASN A 300 42.21 31.09 11.34
N GLN A 301 41.75 29.86 11.66
CA GLN A 301 42.29 29.03 12.75
C GLN A 301 41.79 27.56 12.72
N LYS A 302 42.69 26.63 13.09
CA LYS A 302 42.59 25.15 13.10
C LYS A 302 42.24 24.59 14.48
N THR A 303 41.53 23.45 14.54
CA THR A 303 41.75 22.34 15.49
C THR A 303 41.09 21.03 15.02
N ASP A 304 41.82 19.90 15.14
CA ASP A 304 41.46 18.52 14.73
C ASP A 304 40.76 17.68 15.84
N PRO A 305 40.21 16.47 15.53
CA PRO A 305 39.11 15.82 16.26
C PRO A 305 39.48 14.52 17.02
N ALA A 306 38.51 13.92 17.78
CA ALA A 306 38.62 12.53 18.24
C ALA A 306 37.27 11.78 18.47
N ALA A 307 37.13 10.68 17.71
CA ALA A 307 36.64 9.31 18.00
C ALA A 307 35.25 8.97 18.61
N ARG A 308 34.57 8.02 17.91
CA ARG A 308 33.36 7.24 18.28
C ARG A 308 33.68 5.96 19.10
N PRO A 309 32.65 5.31 19.69
CA PRO A 309 32.59 3.84 19.74
C PRO A 309 31.30 3.21 19.14
N LYS A 310 31.38 1.89 18.91
CA LYS A 310 30.50 0.97 18.14
C LYS A 310 29.33 0.36 18.96
N PRO A 311 28.31 -0.26 18.30
CA PRO A 311 27.12 -0.82 18.94
C PRO A 311 27.24 -2.30 19.36
N VAL A 312 26.38 -2.73 20.30
CA VAL A 312 26.22 -4.12 20.80
C VAL A 312 24.93 -4.73 20.24
N ALA A 313 24.99 -6.02 19.90
CA ALA A 313 23.95 -6.81 19.24
C ALA A 313 22.75 -7.19 20.13
N LYS A 314 21.58 -7.39 19.50
CA LYS A 314 20.36 -8.00 20.09
C LYS A 314 20.26 -9.51 19.73
N PRO A 315 19.70 -10.37 20.58
CA PRO A 315 19.44 -11.78 20.28
C PRO A 315 18.09 -12.01 19.59
N ALA A 316 18.01 -13.13 18.85
CA ALA A 316 16.87 -13.59 18.07
C ALA A 316 15.75 -14.22 18.92
N SER A 317 14.50 -14.01 18.49
CA SER A 317 13.29 -14.60 19.07
C SER A 317 12.97 -15.98 18.50
N VAL A 318 12.49 -16.89 19.36
CA VAL A 318 12.08 -18.27 19.08
C VAL A 318 10.64 -18.30 18.53
N PRO A 319 10.26 -19.21 17.61
CA PRO A 319 8.88 -19.29 17.09
C PRO A 319 7.94 -19.96 18.11
N VAL A 320 6.79 -19.34 18.33
CA VAL A 320 5.67 -19.87 19.14
C VAL A 320 4.84 -20.85 18.29
N ALA A 321 4.51 -22.00 18.87
CA ALA A 321 3.76 -23.06 18.20
C ALA A 321 2.27 -22.70 18.01
N LYS A 322 1.73 -23.12 16.86
CA LYS A 322 0.40 -22.78 16.34
C LYS A 322 -0.74 -23.56 17.02
N PRO A 323 -1.94 -22.98 17.20
CA PRO A 323 -3.14 -23.74 17.58
C PRO A 323 -3.75 -24.47 16.37
N ALA A 324 -4.37 -25.63 16.62
CA ALA A 324 -5.01 -26.45 15.60
C ALA A 324 -6.40 -25.88 15.19
N PHE A 325 -6.63 -25.70 13.89
CA PHE A 325 -7.89 -25.20 13.34
C PHE A 325 -8.80 -26.33 12.84
N ASN A 326 -10.03 -26.37 13.36
CA ASN A 326 -11.02 -27.39 12.99
C ASN A 326 -11.96 -26.87 11.89
N LEU A 327 -11.59 -27.10 10.62
CA LEU A 327 -12.33 -26.66 9.44
C LEU A 327 -13.80 -27.11 9.42
N ASN A 328 -14.08 -28.33 9.88
CA ASN A 328 -15.44 -28.89 9.89
C ASN A 328 -16.36 -28.17 10.89
N THR A 329 -15.80 -27.64 11.99
CA THR A 329 -16.55 -26.86 12.98
C THR A 329 -16.75 -25.44 12.47
N ALA A 330 -15.73 -24.85 11.84
CA ALA A 330 -15.80 -23.52 11.25
C ALA A 330 -16.87 -23.43 10.14
N ARG A 331 -16.91 -24.40 9.22
CA ARG A 331 -17.95 -24.46 8.16
C ARG A 331 -19.37 -24.55 8.71
N LYS A 332 -19.58 -25.36 9.75
CA LYS A 332 -20.89 -25.49 10.41
C LYS A 332 -21.29 -24.25 11.22
N GLY A 333 -20.33 -23.39 11.54
CA GLY A 333 -20.52 -22.15 12.29
C GLY A 333 -20.61 -20.88 11.43
N VAL A 334 -20.54 -20.99 10.09
CA VAL A 334 -20.63 -19.84 9.19
C VAL A 334 -21.98 -19.15 9.36
N THR A 335 -21.95 -17.88 9.72
CA THR A 335 -23.15 -17.08 9.94
C THR A 335 -23.63 -16.41 8.65
N ALA A 336 -24.93 -16.13 8.54
CA ALA A 336 -25.49 -15.40 7.40
C ALA A 336 -24.86 -13.99 7.24
N GLN A 337 -24.44 -13.37 8.34
CA GLN A 337 -23.76 -12.07 8.33
C GLN A 337 -22.37 -12.16 7.70
N GLN A 338 -21.59 -13.20 8.02
CA GLN A 338 -20.28 -13.45 7.41
C GLN A 338 -20.38 -13.73 5.91
N VAL A 339 -21.41 -14.51 5.50
CA VAL A 339 -21.71 -14.71 4.08
C VAL A 339 -22.02 -13.38 3.40
N ALA A 340 -22.90 -12.55 3.97
CA ALA A 340 -23.25 -11.26 3.40
C ALA A 340 -22.06 -10.28 3.28
N SER A 341 -21.14 -10.28 4.26
CA SER A 341 -19.93 -9.48 4.17
C SER A 341 -19.00 -9.95 3.05
N GLU A 342 -18.78 -11.26 2.92
CA GLU A 342 -17.94 -11.81 1.83
C GLU A 342 -18.60 -11.64 0.46
N GLU A 343 -19.93 -11.72 0.36
CA GLU A 343 -20.68 -11.42 -0.86
C GLU A 343 -20.46 -9.98 -1.34
N THR A 344 -20.46 -9.01 -0.41
CA THR A 344 -20.20 -7.61 -0.75
C THR A 344 -18.78 -7.42 -1.31
N LYS A 345 -17.78 -8.09 -0.71
CA LYS A 345 -16.39 -8.08 -1.20
C LYS A 345 -16.27 -8.75 -2.56
N LEU A 346 -16.98 -9.85 -2.78
CA LEU A 346 -17.02 -10.56 -4.06
C LEU A 346 -17.57 -9.67 -5.18
N LEU A 347 -18.63 -8.90 -4.91
CA LEU A 347 -19.17 -7.95 -5.89
C LEU A 347 -18.16 -6.85 -6.26
N LYS A 348 -17.40 -6.34 -5.28
CA LYS A 348 -16.33 -5.35 -5.55
C LYS A 348 -15.22 -5.94 -6.44
N VAL A 349 -14.83 -7.21 -6.19
CA VAL A 349 -13.85 -7.92 -7.04
C VAL A 349 -14.41 -8.22 -8.43
N GLU A 350 -15.68 -8.64 -8.53
CA GLU A 350 -16.33 -8.84 -9.84
C GLU A 350 -16.31 -7.54 -10.66
N GLU A 351 -16.62 -6.40 -10.04
CA GLU A 351 -16.64 -5.12 -10.73
C GLU A 351 -15.23 -4.61 -11.07
N SER A 352 -14.24 -4.76 -10.19
CA SER A 352 -12.86 -4.35 -10.49
C SER A 352 -12.27 -5.16 -11.65
N VAL A 353 -12.47 -6.49 -11.64
CA VAL A 353 -12.06 -7.37 -12.75
C VAL A 353 -12.81 -7.00 -14.02
N ARG A 354 -14.11 -6.72 -13.94
CA ARG A 354 -14.93 -6.29 -15.09
C ARG A 354 -14.39 -5.02 -15.72
N ILE A 355 -14.12 -3.99 -14.92
CA ILE A 355 -13.58 -2.72 -15.41
C ILE A 355 -12.21 -2.95 -16.06
N PHE A 356 -11.31 -3.69 -15.41
CA PHE A 356 -10.01 -4.01 -15.98
C PHE A 356 -10.12 -4.74 -17.32
N VAL A 357 -10.92 -5.81 -17.40
CA VAL A 357 -11.03 -6.63 -18.62
C VAL A 357 -11.63 -5.86 -19.78
N ARG A 358 -12.60 -4.97 -19.52
CA ARG A 358 -13.23 -4.14 -20.55
C ARG A 358 -12.31 -3.08 -21.12
N VAL A 359 -11.39 -2.57 -20.29
CA VAL A 359 -10.50 -1.48 -20.68
C VAL A 359 -9.08 -1.99 -21.04
N ALA A 360 -8.72 -3.23 -20.71
CA ALA A 360 -7.44 -3.80 -21.10
C ALA A 360 -7.39 -4.14 -22.61
N ASP A 361 -6.18 -4.07 -23.19
CA ASP A 361 -5.94 -4.52 -24.56
C ASP A 361 -6.42 -5.99 -24.69
N PRO A 362 -7.12 -6.36 -25.78
CA PRO A 362 -7.55 -7.73 -26.03
C PRO A 362 -6.46 -8.80 -25.85
N LYS A 363 -5.18 -8.45 -26.03
CA LYS A 363 -4.01 -9.32 -25.82
C LYS A 363 -3.65 -9.54 -24.36
N PHE A 364 -3.95 -8.57 -23.48
CA PHE A 364 -3.52 -8.57 -22.07
C PHE A 364 -4.68 -8.73 -21.08
N ARG A 365 -5.95 -8.60 -21.52
CA ARG A 365 -7.15 -8.74 -20.67
C ARG A 365 -7.32 -10.10 -19.99
N GLN A 366 -6.49 -11.10 -20.32
CA GLN A 366 -6.49 -12.42 -19.69
C GLN A 366 -5.63 -12.48 -18.42
N VAL A 367 -4.83 -11.46 -18.13
CA VAL A 367 -3.98 -11.41 -16.93
C VAL A 367 -4.36 -10.18 -16.13
N VAL A 368 -5.11 -10.38 -15.05
CA VAL A 368 -5.60 -9.32 -14.18
C VAL A 368 -4.67 -9.21 -12.97
N PRO A 369 -4.01 -8.06 -12.75
CA PRO A 369 -3.17 -7.87 -11.58
C PRO A 369 -4.04 -7.78 -10.33
N MET A 370 -3.82 -8.68 -9.37
CA MET A 370 -4.44 -8.68 -8.04
C MET A 370 -3.40 -8.28 -6.99
N ARG A 371 -3.81 -8.01 -5.75
CA ARG A 371 -2.89 -7.57 -4.67
C ARG A 371 -1.67 -8.49 -4.45
N PHE A 372 -1.85 -9.82 -4.51
CA PHE A 372 -0.77 -10.77 -4.20
C PHE A 372 -0.33 -11.67 -5.36
N PHE A 373 -1.03 -11.62 -6.50
CA PHE A 373 -0.81 -12.53 -7.62
C PHE A 373 -1.40 -11.94 -8.90
N ASN A 374 -1.10 -12.56 -10.04
CA ASN A 374 -1.77 -12.25 -11.30
C ASN A 374 -2.85 -13.28 -11.57
N LEU A 375 -4.11 -12.86 -11.61
CA LEU A 375 -5.25 -13.71 -11.92
C LEU A 375 -5.29 -14.00 -13.42
N THR A 376 -5.19 -15.28 -13.79
CA THR A 376 -5.22 -15.71 -15.18
C THR A 376 -6.62 -16.16 -15.59
N LEU A 377 -7.23 -15.40 -16.49
CA LEU A 377 -8.52 -15.67 -17.08
C LEU A 377 -8.38 -16.52 -18.34
N THR A 378 -9.30 -17.45 -18.54
CA THR A 378 -9.52 -18.09 -19.83
C THR A 378 -10.15 -17.10 -20.81
N PRO A 379 -10.08 -17.35 -22.13
CA PRO A 379 -10.77 -16.52 -23.12
C PRO A 379 -12.26 -16.35 -22.81
N ALA A 380 -12.95 -17.43 -22.43
CA ALA A 380 -14.37 -17.40 -22.09
C ALA A 380 -14.68 -16.61 -20.80
N GLU A 381 -13.79 -16.68 -19.80
CA GLU A 381 -13.91 -15.84 -18.60
C GLU A 381 -13.77 -14.36 -18.96
N ALA A 382 -12.75 -13.98 -19.75
CA ALA A 382 -12.55 -12.60 -20.20
C ALA A 382 -13.72 -12.07 -21.07
N ASP A 383 -14.26 -12.91 -21.95
CA ASP A 383 -15.43 -12.56 -22.76
C ASP A 383 -16.69 -12.39 -21.90
N ALA A 384 -16.87 -13.23 -20.87
CA ALA A 384 -17.96 -13.09 -19.92
C ALA A 384 -17.91 -11.74 -19.17
N TYR A 385 -16.73 -11.28 -18.75
CA TYR A 385 -16.55 -9.96 -18.12
C TYR A 385 -16.82 -8.79 -19.09
N SER A 386 -16.64 -9.02 -20.40
CA SER A 386 -16.95 -8.04 -21.44
C SER A 386 -18.43 -8.05 -21.86
N ALA A 387 -19.23 -9.02 -21.39
CA ALA A 387 -20.61 -9.20 -21.84
C ALA A 387 -21.55 -8.06 -21.40
N GLU A 388 -22.34 -7.55 -22.34
CA GLU A 388 -23.42 -6.58 -22.08
C GLU A 388 -24.77 -7.25 -21.77
N TYR A 389 -24.87 -8.55 -22.03
CA TYR A 389 -26.10 -9.33 -21.93
C TYR A 389 -26.32 -9.99 -20.56
N LEU A 390 -25.60 -9.57 -19.50
CA LEU A 390 -25.65 -10.23 -18.19
C LEU A 390 -27.05 -10.19 -17.54
N GLU A 391 -27.84 -9.16 -17.85
CA GLU A 391 -29.22 -8.97 -17.37
C GLU A 391 -30.25 -9.83 -18.12
N GLU A 392 -29.86 -10.47 -19.24
CA GLU A 392 -30.78 -11.31 -20.00
C GLU A 392 -31.13 -12.61 -19.25
N LYS A 393 -32.36 -13.09 -19.45
CA LYS A 393 -32.79 -14.43 -19.02
C LYS A 393 -32.43 -15.51 -20.04
N SER A 394 -31.27 -15.39 -20.67
CA SER A 394 -30.78 -16.30 -21.70
C SER A 394 -29.78 -17.31 -21.13
N LEU A 395 -29.57 -18.46 -21.82
CA LEU A 395 -28.56 -19.43 -21.39
C LEU A 395 -27.16 -18.80 -21.40
N ARG A 396 -26.83 -18.03 -22.46
CA ARG A 396 -25.54 -17.32 -22.56
C ARG A 396 -25.29 -16.39 -21.38
N ALA A 397 -26.31 -15.67 -20.92
CA ALA A 397 -26.21 -14.79 -19.75
C ALA A 397 -26.07 -15.59 -18.45
N GLY A 398 -26.75 -16.74 -18.34
CA GLY A 398 -26.56 -17.67 -17.22
C GLY A 398 -25.13 -18.22 -17.16
N VAL A 399 -24.56 -18.63 -18.31
CA VAL A 399 -23.17 -19.10 -18.42
C VAL A 399 -22.20 -17.98 -18.03
N ALA A 400 -22.36 -16.79 -18.60
CA ALA A 400 -21.49 -15.65 -18.27
C ALA A 400 -21.54 -15.29 -16.77
N ARG A 401 -22.72 -15.21 -16.16
CA ARG A 401 -22.86 -14.95 -14.71
C ARG A 401 -22.19 -16.02 -13.85
N VAL A 402 -22.28 -17.29 -14.24
CA VAL A 402 -21.57 -18.38 -13.55
C VAL A 402 -20.06 -18.21 -13.68
N LEU A 403 -19.55 -17.90 -14.88
CA LEU A 403 -18.11 -17.70 -15.10
C LEU A 403 -17.56 -16.53 -14.27
N LEU A 404 -18.26 -15.39 -14.26
CA LEU A 404 -17.92 -14.23 -13.41
C LEU A 404 -17.80 -14.66 -11.95
N ARG A 405 -18.83 -15.35 -11.47
CA ARG A 405 -18.90 -15.77 -10.08
C ARG A 405 -17.80 -16.74 -9.70
N LEU A 406 -17.52 -17.74 -10.54
CA LEU A 406 -16.45 -18.71 -10.31
C LEU A 406 -15.07 -18.02 -10.26
N VAL A 407 -14.84 -17.05 -11.14
CA VAL A 407 -13.58 -16.28 -11.16
C VAL A 407 -13.45 -15.44 -9.89
N ALA A 408 -14.47 -14.69 -9.49
CA ALA A 408 -14.40 -13.83 -8.31
C ALA A 408 -14.20 -14.62 -7.01
N VAL A 409 -14.89 -15.75 -6.85
CA VAL A 409 -14.68 -16.64 -5.70
C VAL A 409 -13.28 -17.22 -5.72
N THR A 410 -12.79 -17.67 -6.89
CA THR A 410 -11.41 -18.18 -7.02
C THR A 410 -10.39 -17.10 -6.63
N ALA A 411 -10.57 -15.88 -7.13
CA ALA A 411 -9.68 -14.76 -6.86
C ALA A 411 -9.64 -14.42 -5.35
N ARG A 412 -10.81 -14.32 -4.70
CA ARG A 412 -10.90 -14.08 -3.25
C ARG A 412 -10.31 -15.22 -2.42
N ILE A 413 -10.51 -16.49 -2.79
CA ILE A 413 -9.88 -17.64 -2.12
C ILE A 413 -8.36 -17.53 -2.19
N ILE A 414 -7.79 -17.18 -3.34
CA ILE A 414 -6.34 -17.02 -3.48
C ILE A 414 -5.86 -15.83 -2.62
N THR A 415 -6.55 -14.69 -2.65
CA THR A 415 -6.21 -13.52 -1.84
C THR A 415 -6.19 -13.86 -0.34
N GLU A 416 -7.27 -14.43 0.20
CA GLU A 416 -7.35 -14.78 1.62
C GLU A 416 -6.36 -15.89 2.00
N TRP A 417 -6.06 -16.81 1.08
CA TRP A 417 -5.04 -17.82 1.31
C TRP A 417 -3.63 -17.22 1.38
N GLU A 418 -3.30 -16.24 0.55
CA GLU A 418 -2.03 -15.52 0.63
C GLU A 418 -1.93 -14.68 1.92
N GLU A 419 -3.02 -14.03 2.35
CA GLU A 419 -3.10 -13.32 3.63
C GLU A 419 -2.89 -14.29 4.82
N LEU A 420 -3.55 -15.44 4.79
CA LEU A 420 -3.44 -16.46 5.83
C LEU A 420 -2.00 -16.95 6.03
N LYS A 421 -1.23 -17.11 4.94
CA LYS A 421 0.18 -17.52 5.03
C LYS A 421 1.04 -16.48 5.73
N ARG A 422 0.76 -15.21 5.48
CA ARG A 422 1.58 -14.07 5.94
C ARG A 422 1.22 -13.65 7.37
N ALA A 423 -0.05 -13.80 7.74
CA ALA A 423 -0.54 -13.62 9.11
C ALA A 423 0.05 -14.60 10.15
N GLY A 424 1.01 -15.46 9.78
CA GLY A 424 1.60 -16.49 10.65
C GLY A 424 2.24 -15.98 11.94
N ASN A 425 2.56 -14.69 12.04
CA ASN A 425 3.12 -14.06 13.24
C ASN A 425 2.05 -13.42 14.17
N SER A 426 0.78 -13.35 13.74
CA SER A 426 -0.31 -12.76 14.50
C SER A 426 -1.50 -13.73 14.61
N PRO A 427 -1.69 -14.42 15.74
CA PRO A 427 -2.73 -15.44 15.90
C PRO A 427 -4.16 -14.93 15.69
N SER A 428 -4.43 -13.66 16.01
CA SER A 428 -5.75 -13.03 15.84
C SER A 428 -6.05 -12.73 14.38
N ILE A 429 -5.11 -12.12 13.65
CA ILE A 429 -5.20 -11.85 12.21
C ILE A 429 -5.30 -13.16 11.44
N TRP A 430 -4.48 -14.15 11.83
CA TRP A 430 -4.52 -15.49 11.25
C TRP A 430 -5.91 -16.13 11.36
N LYS A 431 -6.53 -16.06 12.54
CA LYS A 431 -7.87 -16.62 12.77
C LYS A 431 -8.92 -15.92 11.90
N LEU A 432 -8.85 -14.61 11.73
CA LEU A 432 -9.77 -13.85 10.87
C LEU A 432 -9.69 -14.29 9.41
N HIS A 433 -8.47 -14.43 8.86
CA HIS A 433 -8.31 -14.95 7.51
C HIS A 433 -8.74 -16.42 7.41
N ALA A 434 -8.55 -17.22 8.47
CA ALA A 434 -9.01 -18.61 8.49
C ALA A 434 -10.55 -18.71 8.46
N ASP A 435 -11.25 -17.86 9.21
CA ASP A 435 -12.71 -17.79 9.26
C ASP A 435 -13.29 -17.23 7.95
N SER A 436 -12.65 -16.21 7.37
CA SER A 436 -12.96 -15.67 6.03
C SER A 436 -12.80 -16.75 4.94
N LEU A 437 -11.67 -17.47 4.95
CA LEU A 437 -11.40 -18.54 4.00
C LEU A 437 -12.37 -19.72 4.16
N ALA A 438 -12.78 -20.06 5.39
CA ALA A 438 -13.83 -21.05 5.64
C ALA A 438 -15.18 -20.63 5.05
N THR A 439 -15.55 -19.35 5.19
CA THR A 439 -16.77 -18.77 4.60
C THR A 439 -16.71 -18.78 3.07
N LEU A 440 -15.58 -18.39 2.47
CA LEU A 440 -15.38 -18.41 1.03
C LEU A 440 -15.42 -19.83 0.44
N LEU A 441 -14.96 -20.84 1.18
CA LEU A 441 -15.07 -22.24 0.77
C LEU A 441 -16.54 -22.72 0.71
N GLU A 442 -17.38 -22.25 1.63
CA GLU A 442 -18.82 -22.52 1.61
C GLU A 442 -19.51 -21.82 0.42
N ILE A 443 -19.20 -20.53 0.21
CA ILE A 443 -19.65 -19.78 -0.97
C ILE A 443 -19.19 -20.46 -2.27
N GLY A 444 -17.95 -20.96 -2.29
CA GLY A 444 -17.39 -21.72 -3.42
C GLY A 444 -18.13 -23.02 -3.69
N SER A 445 -18.56 -23.76 -2.66
CA SER A 445 -19.40 -24.95 -2.82
C SER A 445 -20.73 -24.58 -3.48
N ASN A 446 -21.41 -23.56 -2.97
CA ASN A 446 -22.67 -23.07 -3.55
C ASN A 446 -22.53 -22.58 -5.00
N ALA A 447 -21.43 -21.88 -5.30
CA ALA A 447 -21.10 -21.44 -6.65
C ALA A 447 -20.84 -22.64 -7.58
N ALA A 448 -20.17 -23.69 -7.09
CA ALA A 448 -19.92 -24.91 -7.86
C ALA A 448 -21.20 -25.67 -8.17
N GLU A 449 -22.12 -25.81 -7.20
CA GLU A 449 -23.44 -26.42 -7.42
C GLU A 449 -24.27 -25.63 -8.44
N ASN A 450 -24.23 -24.30 -8.37
CA ASN A 450 -24.89 -23.46 -9.36
C ASN A 450 -24.28 -23.64 -10.76
N ALA A 451 -22.95 -23.70 -10.85
CA ALA A 451 -22.25 -23.93 -12.10
C ALA A 451 -22.58 -25.30 -12.72
N GLU A 452 -22.69 -26.35 -11.90
CA GLU A 452 -23.11 -27.68 -12.33
C GLU A 452 -24.53 -27.68 -12.88
N ARG A 453 -25.48 -26.98 -12.22
CA ARG A 453 -26.85 -26.83 -12.72
C ARG A 453 -26.89 -26.16 -14.10
N VAL A 454 -26.15 -25.06 -14.28
CA VAL A 454 -26.08 -24.35 -15.57
C VAL A 454 -25.36 -25.19 -16.63
N SER A 455 -24.33 -25.94 -16.24
CA SER A 455 -23.62 -26.88 -17.12
C SER A 455 -24.54 -27.99 -17.63
N ILE A 456 -25.37 -28.60 -16.76
CA ILE A 456 -26.37 -29.59 -17.14
C ILE A 456 -27.39 -28.99 -18.12
N MET A 457 -27.87 -27.77 -17.87
CA MET A 457 -28.79 -27.08 -18.78
C MET A 457 -28.16 -26.79 -20.15
N ALA A 458 -26.88 -26.39 -20.19
CA ALA A 458 -26.14 -26.18 -21.42
C ALA A 458 -25.94 -27.48 -22.20
N ALA A 459 -25.62 -28.57 -21.50
CA ALA A 459 -25.45 -29.91 -22.08
C ALA A 459 -26.76 -30.42 -22.70
N GLN A 460 -27.90 -30.28 -22.01
CA GLN A 460 -29.22 -30.67 -22.51
C GLN A 460 -29.62 -29.91 -23.78
N ARG A 461 -29.14 -28.67 -23.94
CA ARG A 461 -29.38 -27.83 -25.11
C ARG A 461 -28.32 -27.99 -26.21
N GLY A 462 -27.36 -28.90 -26.04
CA GLY A 462 -26.32 -29.20 -27.03
C GLY A 462 -25.18 -28.19 -27.09
N HIS A 463 -25.09 -27.24 -26.15
CA HIS A 463 -24.01 -26.24 -26.12
C HIS A 463 -22.75 -26.78 -25.44
N ARG A 464 -22.06 -27.71 -26.09
CA ARG A 464 -20.84 -28.36 -25.56
C ARG A 464 -19.74 -27.36 -25.19
N GLN A 465 -19.56 -26.31 -25.99
CA GLN A 465 -18.56 -25.28 -25.71
C GLN A 465 -18.78 -24.62 -24.34
N HIS A 466 -20.02 -24.22 -24.01
CA HIS A 466 -20.34 -23.63 -22.70
C HIS A 466 -20.16 -24.61 -21.54
N VAL A 467 -20.35 -25.91 -21.78
CA VAL A 467 -20.06 -26.95 -20.79
C VAL A 467 -18.57 -26.99 -20.49
N ASP A 468 -17.73 -27.00 -21.53
CA ASP A 468 -16.27 -27.05 -21.41
C ASP A 468 -15.71 -25.78 -20.74
N GLU A 469 -16.26 -24.61 -21.07
CA GLU A 469 -15.93 -23.32 -20.45
C GLU A 469 -16.22 -23.34 -18.95
N ILE A 470 -17.43 -23.75 -18.55
CA ILE A 470 -17.81 -23.86 -17.14
C ILE A 470 -16.94 -24.89 -16.41
N GLN A 471 -16.67 -26.04 -17.02
CA GLN A 471 -15.85 -27.10 -16.42
C GLN A 471 -14.40 -26.65 -16.19
N THR A 472 -13.85 -25.83 -17.09
CA THR A 472 -12.51 -25.27 -16.95
C THR A 472 -12.41 -24.34 -15.74
N SER A 473 -13.36 -23.41 -15.58
CA SER A 473 -13.43 -22.52 -14.41
C SER A 473 -13.72 -23.28 -13.11
N LEU A 474 -14.60 -24.28 -13.15
CA LEU A 474 -14.87 -25.18 -12.01
C LEU A 474 -13.62 -25.93 -11.56
N LYS A 475 -12.78 -26.38 -12.50
CA LYS A 475 -11.52 -27.06 -12.18
C LYS A 475 -10.57 -26.13 -11.43
N LYS A 476 -10.43 -24.87 -11.86
CA LYS A 476 -9.63 -23.86 -11.16
C LYS A 476 -10.15 -23.64 -9.74
N LEU A 477 -11.46 -23.40 -9.58
CA LEU A 477 -12.07 -23.18 -8.26
C LEU A 477 -11.81 -24.37 -7.32
N ARG A 478 -12.01 -25.61 -7.79
CA ARG A 478 -11.79 -26.83 -7.00
C ARG A 478 -10.33 -27.04 -6.61
N GLU A 479 -9.41 -26.69 -7.51
CA GLU A 479 -7.97 -26.77 -7.24
C GLU A 479 -7.56 -25.82 -6.11
N TYR A 480 -7.92 -24.55 -6.22
CA TYR A 480 -7.61 -23.55 -5.18
C TYR A 480 -8.37 -23.80 -3.88
N SER A 481 -9.62 -24.26 -3.94
CA SER A 481 -10.37 -24.69 -2.76
C SER A 481 -9.65 -25.81 -2.01
N ARG A 482 -9.13 -26.82 -2.74
CA ARG A 482 -8.36 -27.91 -2.13
C ARG A 482 -7.04 -27.43 -1.51
N ILE A 483 -6.35 -26.49 -2.16
CA ILE A 483 -5.12 -25.89 -1.62
C ILE A 483 -5.40 -25.12 -0.32
N ALA A 484 -6.46 -24.32 -0.32
CA ALA A 484 -6.92 -23.58 0.86
C ALA A 484 -7.32 -24.52 2.00
N GLU A 485 -8.13 -25.55 1.74
CA GLU A 485 -8.52 -26.58 2.71
C GLU A 485 -7.29 -27.24 3.34
N ARG A 486 -6.35 -27.71 2.51
CA ARG A 486 -5.11 -28.33 3.01
C ARG A 486 -4.31 -27.38 3.87
N SER A 487 -4.26 -26.09 3.55
CA SER A 487 -3.50 -25.10 4.31
C SER A 487 -4.13 -24.85 5.69
N LEU A 488 -5.46 -24.86 5.77
CA LEU A 488 -6.20 -24.75 7.03
C LEU A 488 -6.02 -25.99 7.92
N THR A 489 -5.97 -27.19 7.32
CA THR A 489 -5.85 -28.45 8.07
C THR A 489 -4.40 -28.87 8.37
N ALA A 490 -3.43 -28.56 7.50
CA ALA A 490 -2.02 -28.92 7.69
C ALA A 490 -1.35 -28.13 8.83
N SER A 491 -1.98 -27.06 9.31
CA SER A 491 -1.57 -26.39 10.55
C SER A 491 -1.85 -27.24 11.81
N ALA A 492 -2.48 -28.41 11.69
CA ALA A 492 -2.88 -29.28 12.80
C ALA A 492 -2.02 -30.55 12.99
N GLU A 493 -1.01 -30.82 12.15
CA GLU A 493 -0.10 -31.96 12.41
C GLU A 493 1.07 -31.49 13.28
N PRO A 494 1.17 -31.90 14.55
CA PRO A 494 2.45 -31.85 15.24
C PRO A 494 3.39 -32.75 14.43
N LYS A 495 4.62 -32.29 14.16
CA LYS A 495 5.71 -33.18 13.74
C LYS A 495 5.88 -34.22 14.84
N GLY A 496 5.15 -35.33 14.71
CA GLY A 496 5.20 -36.45 15.59
C GLY A 496 6.62 -36.97 15.59
N ALA A 497 7.23 -36.93 16.77
CA ALA A 497 8.36 -37.75 17.09
C ALA A 497 8.03 -39.20 16.68
N ALA A 498 8.77 -39.72 15.72
CA ALA A 498 8.92 -41.13 15.47
C ALA A 498 10.30 -41.31 14.85
N ALA A 499 11.18 -42.18 15.31
CA ALA A 499 11.31 -42.96 16.52
C ALA A 499 12.77 -43.46 16.48
N GLY A 500 13.40 -43.64 17.63
CA GLY A 500 14.69 -44.32 17.68
C GLY A 500 14.55 -45.79 17.29
N ALA A 501 15.51 -46.26 16.50
CA ALA A 501 16.18 -47.55 16.65
C ALA A 501 17.62 -47.36 16.16
#